data_AF-A0AAE3QAS0-F1
#
_entry.id   AF-A0AAE3QAS0-F1
#
_cell.length_a   1.000
_cell.length_b   1.000
_cell.length_c   1.000
_cell.angle_alpha   90.00
_cell.angle_beta   90.00
_cell.angle_gamma   90.00
#
_symmetry.space_group_name_H-M   'P 1'
#
loop_
_entity.id
_entity.type
_entity.pdbx_description
1 polymer ?
#
loop_
_entity_poly.entity_id
_entity_poly.type
_entity_poly.pdbx_seq_one_letter_code
_entity_poly.pdbx_strand_id
1 'polypeptide(L)'
;MTVGRFLRSLGFQRPEAVRESVRDIPPHQNGAKSAPPVVAGQEAASGGPLADTMARHIETLQTIHRMSGEYRWREAVGLICDAEMVFVAAFHDCCGIARGFSDQLLSARGAVHYLDGQDGTYQQLLTREADNLLLIVIDCHRLSTKSRTLARAAKAMGHRVLFISDQDRGWTQENADVSLPVPPAPPALANSPVALAALLDFLMISVLDADGERARNRAQQIVNLQDLFGEFTHGGR
;
A
#
# COMPACT_ATOMS: atom_id res chain seq x y z
N MET A 1 -3.10 -20.95 15.53
CA MET A 1 -1.79 -21.60 15.26
C MET A 1 -1.13 -21.90 16.60
N THR A 2 -0.67 -23.12 16.87
CA THR A 2 -0.01 -23.53 18.13
C THR A 2 1.48 -23.20 18.13
N VAL A 3 2.05 -22.90 19.30
CA VAL A 3 3.46 -22.50 19.51
C VAL A 3 4.47 -23.49 18.89
N GLY A 4 4.18 -24.80 18.95
CA GLY A 4 5.01 -25.81 18.30
C GLY A 4 5.02 -25.77 16.77
N ARG A 5 4.08 -25.05 16.13
CA ARG A 5 4.10 -24.77 14.68
C ARG A 5 4.93 -23.52 14.37
N PHE A 6 4.98 -22.55 15.28
CA PHE A 6 5.80 -21.34 15.15
C PHE A 6 7.30 -21.61 15.35
N LEU A 7 7.66 -22.41 16.36
CA LEU A 7 9.07 -22.76 16.60
C LEU A 7 9.67 -23.59 15.44
N ARG A 8 8.86 -24.43 14.81
CA ARG A 8 9.24 -25.13 13.58
C ARG A 8 9.36 -24.20 12.37
N SER A 9 8.57 -23.13 12.28
CA SER A 9 8.74 -22.13 11.20
C SER A 9 10.01 -21.29 11.34
N LEU A 10 10.62 -21.23 12.53
CA LEU A 10 11.92 -20.61 12.77
C LEU A 10 13.11 -21.56 12.54
N GLY A 11 12.87 -22.79 12.05
CA GLY A 11 13.93 -23.75 11.71
C GLY A 11 14.30 -24.75 12.82
N PHE A 12 13.66 -24.70 14.00
CA PHE A 12 13.95 -25.63 15.09
C PHE A 12 13.18 -26.95 14.93
N GLN A 13 13.91 -28.04 14.70
CA GLN A 13 13.30 -29.35 14.45
C GLN A 13 12.82 -30.07 15.72
N ARG A 14 13.41 -29.77 16.88
CA ARG A 14 13.04 -30.34 18.19
C ARG A 14 13.25 -29.31 19.31
N PRO A 15 12.39 -29.25 20.35
CA PRO A 15 12.52 -28.28 21.46
C PRO A 15 13.87 -28.34 22.18
N GLU A 16 14.54 -29.50 22.16
CA GLU A 16 15.80 -29.77 22.86
C GLU A 16 17.02 -29.20 22.11
N ALA A 17 16.92 -28.94 20.81
CA ALA A 17 18.01 -28.42 19.97
C ALA A 17 18.40 -26.96 20.29
N VAL A 18 17.52 -26.22 20.99
CA VAL A 18 17.77 -24.86 21.46
C VAL A 18 18.82 -24.83 22.59
N ARG A 19 18.96 -25.93 23.33
CA ARG A 19 19.91 -26.03 24.46
C ARG A 19 21.35 -26.31 24.02
N GLU A 20 21.55 -26.78 22.79
CA GLU A 20 22.86 -27.19 22.27
C GLU A 20 23.58 -26.05 21.53
N SER A 21 22.86 -25.17 20.83
CA SER A 21 23.39 -23.99 20.08
C SER A 21 23.99 -22.87 20.93
N VAL A 22 24.22 -23.22 22.18
CA VAL A 22 24.28 -22.36 23.32
C VAL A 22 25.65 -22.69 23.89
N ARG A 23 25.95 -23.96 24.19
CA ARG A 23 27.16 -24.45 24.89
C ARG A 23 28.54 -24.16 24.25
N ASP A 24 28.62 -23.61 23.03
CA ASP A 24 29.85 -23.58 22.21
C ASP A 24 30.63 -22.24 22.20
N ILE A 25 30.55 -21.43 23.26
CA ILE A 25 31.30 -20.15 23.34
C ILE A 25 32.39 -20.24 24.46
N PRO A 26 33.70 -20.38 24.12
CA PRO A 26 34.78 -20.39 25.10
C PRO A 26 35.25 -18.99 25.53
N PRO A 27 35.88 -18.86 26.71
CA PRO A 27 36.23 -17.57 27.32
C PRO A 27 37.66 -17.12 26.96
N HIS A 28 37.92 -15.81 27.11
CA HIS A 28 39.19 -15.07 27.24
C HIS A 28 40.15 -14.88 26.02
N GLN A 29 39.81 -13.94 25.12
CA GLN A 29 40.68 -12.87 24.61
C GLN A 29 39.79 -11.68 24.16
N ASN A 30 40.16 -10.46 24.56
CA ASN A 30 39.26 -9.48 25.21
C ASN A 30 39.05 -8.18 24.39
N GLY A 31 37.98 -7.40 24.59
CA GLY A 31 36.93 -7.46 25.62
C GLY A 31 35.76 -6.54 25.27
N ALA A 32 34.59 -6.60 25.91
CA ALA A 32 34.12 -7.35 27.07
C ALA A 32 32.58 -7.41 26.91
N LYS A 33 31.82 -8.48 27.13
CA LYS A 33 32.04 -9.80 27.72
C LYS A 33 31.19 -10.78 26.92
N SER A 34 31.75 -11.95 26.59
CA SER A 34 31.09 -13.06 25.93
C SER A 34 29.76 -13.41 26.61
N ALA A 35 28.67 -13.40 25.85
CA ALA A 35 27.37 -13.85 26.35
C ALA A 35 27.41 -15.39 26.49
N PRO A 36 27.00 -15.94 27.65
CA PRO A 36 27.04 -17.36 27.93
C PRO A 36 25.84 -18.05 27.24
N PRO A 37 25.81 -19.39 27.25
CA PRO A 37 24.91 -20.15 26.43
C PRO A 37 23.48 -19.96 27.01
N VAL A 38 22.52 -19.50 26.19
CA VAL A 38 21.10 -19.29 26.53
C VAL A 38 20.49 -20.49 27.26
N VAL A 39 20.36 -20.35 28.58
CA VAL A 39 19.42 -21.09 29.40
C VAL A 39 18.30 -20.13 29.75
N ALA A 40 17.12 -20.46 29.25
CA ALA A 40 15.87 -19.74 29.43
C ALA A 40 15.49 -19.57 30.90
N GLY A 41 15.04 -18.36 31.26
CA GLY A 41 14.39 -18.07 32.52
C GLY A 41 14.14 -16.57 32.69
N GLN A 42 12.88 -16.16 32.52
CA GLN A 42 12.31 -14.84 32.87
C GLN A 42 12.65 -13.62 32.00
N GLU A 43 12.17 -13.63 30.75
CA GLU A 43 11.60 -12.42 30.10
C GLU A 43 10.42 -12.83 29.21
N ALA A 44 9.32 -13.27 29.82
CA ALA A 44 8.04 -13.30 29.13
C ALA A 44 7.42 -11.90 29.20
N ALA A 45 7.85 -11.00 28.31
CA ALA A 45 7.06 -9.92 27.71
C ALA A 45 7.99 -8.91 27.01
N SER A 46 7.62 -8.55 25.79
CA SER A 46 8.20 -7.46 24.98
C SER A 46 9.44 -7.86 24.18
N GLY A 47 9.23 -8.49 23.00
CA GLY A 47 10.13 -8.16 21.90
C GLY A 47 10.07 -6.64 21.77
N GLY A 48 11.21 -5.93 21.87
CA GLY A 48 11.24 -4.48 22.06
C GLY A 48 10.42 -3.68 21.03
N PRO A 49 10.44 -2.33 21.08
CA PRO A 49 9.55 -1.47 20.29
C PRO A 49 9.41 -1.81 18.78
N LEU A 50 10.47 -2.35 18.18
CA LEU A 50 10.47 -2.84 16.80
C LEU A 50 9.62 -4.11 16.58
N ALA A 51 9.66 -5.08 17.50
CA ALA A 51 8.86 -6.31 17.38
C ALA A 51 7.35 -6.00 17.56
N ASP A 52 7.01 -5.09 18.47
CA ASP A 52 5.64 -4.59 18.61
C ASP A 52 5.18 -3.86 17.34
N THR A 53 6.05 -3.05 16.74
CA THR A 53 5.77 -2.38 15.47
C THR A 53 5.54 -3.39 14.34
N MET A 54 6.39 -4.42 14.26
CA MET A 54 6.26 -5.49 13.27
C MET A 54 4.93 -6.24 13.44
N ALA A 55 4.56 -6.60 14.68
CA ALA A 55 3.28 -7.26 14.95
C ALA A 55 2.08 -6.42 14.47
N ARG A 56 2.09 -5.11 14.73
CA ARG A 56 1.04 -4.19 14.25
C ARG A 56 1.01 -4.09 12.74
N HIS A 57 2.16 -4.02 12.06
CA HIS A 57 2.19 -4.01 10.60
C HIS A 57 1.61 -5.32 10.02
N ILE A 58 1.90 -6.48 10.63
CA ILE A 58 1.31 -7.76 10.22
C ILE A 58 -0.22 -7.73 10.38
N GLU A 59 -0.75 -7.21 11.49
CA GLU A 59 -2.20 -7.06 11.71
C GLU A 59 -2.85 -6.13 10.68
N THR A 60 -2.18 -5.03 10.32
CA THR A 60 -2.63 -4.13 9.25
C THR A 60 -2.72 -4.86 7.91
N LEU A 61 -1.69 -5.61 7.53
CA LEU A 61 -1.68 -6.38 6.28
C LEU A 61 -2.79 -7.44 6.25
N GLN A 62 -3.01 -8.15 7.36
CA GLN A 62 -4.12 -9.11 7.48
C GLN A 62 -5.48 -8.43 7.35
N THR A 63 -5.63 -7.20 7.86
CA THR A 63 -6.86 -6.43 7.73
C THR A 63 -7.12 -6.03 6.28
N ILE A 64 -6.11 -5.51 5.58
CA ILE A 64 -6.20 -5.13 4.17
C ILE A 64 -6.55 -6.35 3.31
N HIS A 65 -5.93 -7.51 3.56
CA HIS A 65 -6.26 -8.76 2.88
C HIS A 65 -7.72 -9.20 3.11
N ARG A 66 -8.30 -8.98 4.30
CA ARG A 66 -9.73 -9.25 4.52
C ARG A 66 -10.59 -8.27 3.71
N MET A 67 -10.23 -6.99 3.73
CA MET A 67 -10.94 -5.96 2.99
C MET A 67 -10.92 -6.20 1.49
N SER A 68 -9.86 -6.79 0.93
CA SER A 68 -9.78 -7.11 -0.49
C SER A 68 -10.80 -8.15 -0.96
N GLY A 69 -11.45 -8.87 -0.02
CA GLY A 69 -12.59 -9.74 -0.29
C GLY A 69 -13.96 -9.05 -0.23
N GLU A 70 -14.04 -7.78 0.17
CA GLU A 70 -15.31 -7.07 0.36
C GLU A 70 -15.93 -6.58 -0.96
N TYR A 71 -17.24 -6.32 -0.94
CA TYR A 71 -17.95 -5.76 -2.08
C TYR A 71 -17.41 -4.40 -2.51
N ARG A 72 -17.20 -3.47 -1.55
CA ARG A 72 -16.65 -2.14 -1.81
C ARG A 72 -15.30 -2.16 -2.52
N TRP A 73 -14.49 -3.19 -2.25
CA TRP A 73 -13.19 -3.36 -2.90
C TRP A 73 -13.36 -3.70 -4.37
N ARG A 74 -14.26 -4.64 -4.68
CA ARG A 74 -14.60 -4.98 -6.07
C ARG A 74 -15.21 -3.79 -6.81
N GLU A 75 -16.03 -2.97 -6.15
CA GLU A 75 -16.54 -1.73 -6.75
C GLU A 75 -15.43 -0.73 -7.05
N ALA A 76 -14.46 -0.56 -6.15
CA ALA A 76 -13.29 0.29 -6.37
C ALA A 76 -12.41 -0.20 -7.53
N VAL A 77 -12.21 -1.51 -7.65
CA VAL A 77 -11.49 -2.11 -8.79
C VAL A 77 -12.26 -1.87 -10.09
N GLY A 78 -13.57 -2.11 -10.11
CA GLY A 78 -14.42 -1.86 -11.28
C GLY A 78 -14.43 -0.40 -11.71
N LEU A 79 -14.52 0.53 -10.75
CA LEU A 79 -14.33 1.98 -10.98
C LEU A 79 -13.05 2.27 -11.78
N ILE A 80 -11.93 1.68 -11.37
CA ILE A 80 -10.62 1.91 -11.98
C ILE A 80 -10.52 1.29 -13.37
N CYS A 81 -10.99 0.06 -13.54
CA CYS A 81 -10.93 -0.68 -14.80
C CYS A 81 -11.88 -0.10 -15.87
N ASP A 82 -13.07 0.36 -15.47
CA ASP A 82 -14.10 0.84 -16.39
C ASP A 82 -13.89 2.30 -16.82
N ALA A 83 -13.16 3.09 -16.01
CA ALA A 83 -12.94 4.51 -16.28
C ALA A 83 -12.20 4.72 -17.60
N GLU A 84 -12.61 5.74 -18.36
CA GLU A 84 -11.87 6.15 -19.56
C GLU A 84 -10.52 6.76 -19.16
N MET A 85 -10.54 7.68 -18.18
CA MET A 85 -9.34 8.26 -17.61
C MET A 85 -9.43 8.26 -16.09
N VAL A 86 -8.27 8.07 -15.46
CA VAL A 86 -8.13 8.07 -14.00
C VAL A 86 -7.24 9.24 -13.61
N PHE A 87 -7.75 10.07 -12.71
CA PHE A 87 -7.01 11.16 -12.09
C PHE A 87 -6.71 10.81 -10.65
N VAL A 88 -5.46 10.92 -10.23
CA VAL A 88 -5.05 10.65 -8.84
C VAL A 88 -4.66 11.97 -8.19
N ALA A 89 -5.37 12.35 -7.14
CA ALA A 89 -5.04 13.51 -6.30
C ALA A 89 -4.69 13.04 -4.90
N ALA A 90 -3.60 13.53 -4.36
CA ALA A 90 -3.20 13.24 -2.98
C ALA A 90 -2.74 14.50 -2.26
N PHE A 91 -2.82 14.46 -0.93
CA PHE A 91 -2.50 15.60 -0.08
C PHE A 91 -1.49 15.22 1.01
N HIS A 92 -0.65 16.20 1.37
CA HIS A 92 0.32 16.11 2.46
C HIS A 92 1.21 14.85 2.36
N ASP A 93 1.27 14.05 3.43
CA ASP A 93 2.17 12.92 3.57
C ASP A 93 1.84 11.74 2.64
N CYS A 94 0.65 11.77 2.00
CA CYS A 94 0.23 10.74 1.06
C CYS A 94 0.86 10.91 -0.34
N CYS A 95 1.34 12.12 -0.69
CA CYS A 95 1.74 12.46 -2.06
C CYS A 95 2.80 11.52 -2.65
N GLY A 96 3.82 11.16 -1.88
CA GLY A 96 4.90 10.29 -2.37
C GLY A 96 4.41 8.90 -2.74
N ILE A 97 3.60 8.29 -1.86
CA ILE A 97 3.05 6.94 -2.07
C ILE A 97 2.01 6.96 -3.20
N ALA A 98 1.15 7.98 -3.21
CA ALA A 98 0.13 8.16 -4.25
C ALA A 98 0.74 8.38 -5.64
N ARG A 99 1.89 9.06 -5.72
CA ARG A 99 2.62 9.23 -6.98
C ARG A 99 3.12 7.89 -7.50
N GLY A 100 3.76 7.10 -6.65
CA GLY A 100 4.21 5.74 -7.00
C GLY A 100 3.04 4.85 -7.47
N PHE A 101 1.91 4.90 -6.76
CA PHE A 101 0.69 4.20 -7.18
C PHE A 101 0.18 4.69 -8.54
N SER A 102 0.15 6.01 -8.77
CA SER A 102 -0.27 6.58 -10.06
C SER A 102 0.64 6.12 -11.21
N ASP A 103 1.95 6.03 -10.97
CA ASP A 103 2.91 5.59 -11.99
C ASP A 103 2.76 4.09 -12.27
N GLN A 104 2.60 3.26 -11.24
CA GLN A 104 2.30 1.82 -11.41
C GLN A 104 0.98 1.60 -12.13
N LEU A 105 -0.06 2.36 -11.79
CA LEU A 105 -1.35 2.28 -12.44
C LEU A 105 -1.26 2.74 -13.89
N LEU A 106 -0.46 3.77 -14.21
CA LEU A 106 -0.18 4.18 -15.59
C LEU A 106 0.54 3.08 -16.38
N SER A 107 1.42 2.31 -15.74
CA SER A 107 2.04 1.15 -16.40
C SER A 107 1.04 0.03 -16.68
N ALA A 108 0.04 -0.17 -15.81
CA ALA A 108 -0.96 -1.23 -15.95
C ALA A 108 -2.17 -0.87 -16.83
N ARG A 109 -2.60 0.40 -16.83
CA ARG A 109 -3.65 0.95 -17.69
C ARG A 109 -3.26 2.30 -18.28
N GLY A 110 -3.74 2.60 -19.49
CA GLY A 110 -3.53 3.89 -20.12
C GLY A 110 -4.29 5.02 -19.44
N ALA A 111 -4.02 6.28 -19.84
CA ALA A 111 -4.78 7.46 -19.40
C ALA A 111 -4.92 7.59 -17.87
N VAL A 112 -3.78 7.60 -17.18
CA VAL A 112 -3.68 7.90 -15.75
C VAL A 112 -2.92 9.21 -15.57
N HIS A 113 -3.48 10.13 -14.79
CA HIS A 113 -2.92 11.47 -14.59
C HIS A 113 -2.83 11.77 -13.09
N TYR A 114 -1.63 12.14 -12.61
CA TYR A 114 -1.46 12.62 -11.25
C TYR A 114 -1.73 14.13 -11.19
N LEU A 115 -2.64 14.55 -10.33
CA LEU A 115 -2.96 15.95 -10.05
C LEU A 115 -2.12 16.42 -8.86
N ASP A 116 -1.06 17.18 -9.12
CA ASP A 116 -0.21 17.75 -8.07
C ASP A 116 -0.86 18.93 -7.32
N GLY A 117 -1.96 19.48 -7.86
CA GLY A 117 -2.70 20.59 -7.29
C GLY A 117 -1.92 21.89 -7.18
N GLN A 118 -0.76 21.99 -7.85
CA GLN A 118 0.12 23.17 -7.81
C GLN A 118 -0.47 24.32 -8.63
N ASP A 119 -1.22 24.02 -9.69
CA ASP A 119 -1.94 25.02 -10.47
C ASP A 119 -3.18 25.58 -9.73
N GLY A 120 -3.60 24.90 -8.65
CA GLY A 120 -4.76 25.26 -7.83
C GLY A 120 -6.12 25.20 -8.55
N THR A 121 -6.14 24.92 -9.85
CA THR A 121 -7.35 24.93 -10.68
C THR A 121 -7.84 23.53 -10.98
N TYR A 122 -6.97 22.52 -10.93
CA TYR A 122 -7.30 21.15 -11.33
C TYR A 122 -7.92 21.08 -12.73
N GLN A 123 -7.55 22.02 -13.61
CA GLN A 123 -8.14 22.20 -14.93
C GLN A 123 -8.09 20.92 -15.77
N GLN A 124 -7.04 20.10 -15.60
CA GLN A 124 -6.89 18.84 -16.31
C GLN A 124 -8.07 17.86 -16.12
N LEU A 125 -8.74 17.96 -14.96
CA LEU A 125 -9.97 17.23 -14.64
C LEU A 125 -11.20 18.11 -14.87
N LEU A 126 -11.22 19.31 -14.28
CA LEU A 126 -12.43 20.13 -14.16
C LEU A 126 -12.85 20.90 -15.43
N THR A 127 -12.15 20.70 -16.54
CA THR A 127 -12.57 21.23 -17.86
C THR A 127 -12.93 20.12 -18.86
N ARG A 128 -12.94 18.86 -18.43
CA ARG A 128 -13.19 17.73 -19.33
C ARG A 128 -14.66 17.35 -19.38
N GLU A 129 -15.16 17.28 -20.60
CA GLU A 129 -16.43 16.66 -20.96
C GLU A 129 -16.13 15.25 -21.50
N ALA A 130 -15.76 14.33 -20.62
CA ALA A 130 -15.55 12.93 -21.00
C ALA A 130 -16.51 12.04 -20.21
N ASP A 131 -17.01 11.01 -20.88
CA ASP A 131 -17.88 10.03 -20.26
C ASP A 131 -17.04 9.14 -19.32
N ASN A 132 -17.51 8.94 -18.10
CA ASN A 132 -16.91 8.01 -17.13
C ASN A 132 -15.44 8.31 -16.73
N LEU A 133 -15.16 9.55 -16.33
CA LEU A 133 -13.91 9.89 -15.62
C LEU A 133 -13.95 9.42 -14.16
N LEU A 134 -12.80 8.94 -13.68
CA LEU A 134 -12.59 8.64 -12.27
C LEU A 134 -11.57 9.60 -11.65
N LEU A 135 -11.94 10.22 -10.53
CA LEU A 135 -11.02 10.86 -9.60
C LEU A 135 -10.79 9.93 -8.39
N ILE A 136 -9.54 9.56 -8.15
CA ILE A 136 -9.08 8.92 -6.92
C ILE A 136 -8.51 10.00 -6.02
N VAL A 137 -9.09 10.17 -4.83
CA VAL A 137 -8.59 11.10 -3.81
C VAL A 137 -7.98 10.31 -2.65
N ILE A 138 -6.71 10.56 -2.36
CA ILE A 138 -5.96 9.90 -1.29
C ILE A 138 -5.56 10.94 -0.24
N ASP A 139 -6.16 10.85 0.94
CA ASP A 139 -5.94 11.82 2.00
C ASP A 139 -6.10 11.15 3.37
N CYS A 140 -5.05 11.15 4.19
CA CYS A 140 -5.00 10.48 5.48
C CYS A 140 -4.54 11.43 6.60
N HIS A 141 -4.87 11.10 7.84
CA HIS A 141 -4.49 11.77 9.09
C HIS A 141 -5.07 13.16 9.31
N ARG A 142 -4.81 14.11 8.39
CA ARG A 142 -5.33 15.48 8.46
C ARG A 142 -5.91 15.85 7.12
N LEU A 143 -7.17 15.46 6.93
CA LEU A 143 -7.90 15.67 5.69
C LEU A 143 -7.85 17.15 5.29
N SER A 144 -7.31 17.39 4.10
CA SER A 144 -7.21 18.71 3.51
C SER A 144 -8.61 19.26 3.20
N THR A 145 -8.82 20.56 3.40
CA THR A 145 -10.05 21.20 2.90
C THR A 145 -10.16 21.11 1.36
N LYS A 146 -9.01 20.99 0.68
CA LYS A 146 -8.93 20.79 -0.77
C LYS A 146 -9.47 19.44 -1.21
N SER A 147 -9.27 18.36 -0.44
CA SER A 147 -9.74 17.02 -0.83
C SER A 147 -11.25 16.95 -0.94
N ARG A 148 -11.95 17.49 0.07
CA ARG A 148 -13.42 17.64 0.03
C ARG A 148 -13.88 18.53 -1.11
N THR A 149 -13.22 19.66 -1.32
CA THR A 149 -13.61 20.63 -2.36
C THR A 149 -13.48 20.02 -3.75
N LEU A 150 -12.37 19.31 -4.00
CA LEU A 150 -12.10 18.65 -5.26
C LEU A 150 -13.07 17.48 -5.52
N ALA A 151 -13.29 16.61 -4.53
CA ALA A 151 -14.25 15.51 -4.64
C ALA A 151 -15.67 16.03 -4.99
N ARG A 152 -16.12 17.07 -4.28
CA ARG A 152 -17.42 17.70 -4.56
C ARG A 152 -17.50 18.31 -5.96
N ALA A 153 -16.45 18.99 -6.40
CA ALA A 153 -16.40 19.59 -7.74
C ALA A 153 -16.45 18.52 -8.84
N ALA A 154 -15.70 17.42 -8.68
CA ALA A 154 -15.72 16.30 -9.61
C ALA A 154 -17.12 15.64 -9.68
N LYS A 155 -17.77 15.41 -8.53
CA LYS A 155 -19.15 14.89 -8.49
C LYS A 155 -20.15 15.85 -9.17
N ALA A 156 -20.02 17.15 -8.96
CA ALA A 156 -20.89 18.15 -9.59
C ALA A 156 -20.76 18.17 -11.13
N MET A 157 -19.61 17.74 -11.66
CA MET A 157 -19.39 17.56 -13.10
C MET A 157 -19.79 16.17 -13.62
N GLY A 158 -20.35 15.32 -12.76
CA GLY A 158 -20.76 13.96 -13.14
C GLY A 158 -19.62 12.94 -13.17
N HIS A 159 -18.41 13.30 -12.73
CA HIS A 159 -17.31 12.35 -12.64
C HIS A 159 -17.49 11.41 -11.43
N ARG A 160 -16.96 10.20 -11.55
CA ARG A 160 -16.92 9.22 -10.45
C ARG A 160 -15.77 9.55 -9.50
N VAL A 161 -15.96 9.28 -8.21
CA VAL A 161 -14.97 9.56 -7.17
C VAL A 161 -14.74 8.32 -6.32
N LEU A 162 -13.49 7.89 -6.23
CA LEU A 162 -12.99 6.90 -5.27
C LEU A 162 -12.21 7.64 -4.17
N PHE A 163 -12.65 7.53 -2.92
CA PHE A 163 -11.98 8.18 -1.79
C PHE A 163 -11.22 7.16 -0.94
N ILE A 164 -9.97 7.42 -0.61
CA ILE A 164 -9.11 6.55 0.19
C ILE A 164 -8.59 7.34 1.39
N SER A 165 -8.98 6.94 2.61
CA SER A 165 -8.64 7.67 3.84
C SER A 165 -8.67 6.80 5.09
N ASP A 166 -7.89 7.16 6.11
CA ASP A 166 -7.90 6.54 7.44
C ASP A 166 -9.02 7.06 8.36
N GLN A 167 -9.79 8.04 7.88
CA GLN A 167 -10.92 8.63 8.58
C GLN A 167 -12.20 8.43 7.81
N ASP A 168 -13.23 7.99 8.52
CA ASP A 168 -14.60 8.05 8.04
C ASP A 168 -15.20 9.40 8.46
N ARG A 169 -15.58 10.21 7.49
CA ARG A 169 -16.29 11.46 7.71
C ARG A 169 -17.61 11.34 6.96
N GLY A 170 -18.73 11.74 7.58
CA GLY A 170 -20.03 11.66 6.91
C GLY A 170 -20.10 12.34 5.52
N TRP A 171 -19.23 13.33 5.25
CA TRP A 171 -19.15 13.97 3.94
C TRP A 171 -18.51 13.10 2.84
N THR A 172 -17.68 12.09 3.16
CA THR A 172 -17.08 11.23 2.12
C THR A 172 -18.17 10.41 1.44
N GLN A 173 -19.17 9.93 2.18
CA GLN A 173 -20.33 9.24 1.62
C GLN A 173 -21.17 10.11 0.67
N GLU A 174 -21.22 11.42 0.90
CA GLU A 174 -21.94 12.36 0.03
C GLU A 174 -21.16 12.71 -1.25
N ASN A 175 -19.83 12.59 -1.21
CA ASN A 175 -18.94 13.13 -2.26
C ASN A 175 -18.06 12.06 -2.92
N ALA A 176 -18.28 10.78 -2.63
CA ALA A 176 -17.58 9.65 -3.23
C ALA A 176 -18.57 8.56 -3.65
N ASP A 177 -18.33 7.95 -4.80
CA ASP A 177 -19.08 6.77 -5.25
C ASP A 177 -18.68 5.54 -4.44
N VAL A 178 -17.38 5.42 -4.13
CA VAL A 178 -16.83 4.38 -3.25
C VAL A 178 -15.80 5.01 -2.32
N SER A 179 -15.80 4.57 -1.06
CA SER A 179 -14.76 4.91 -0.09
C SER A 179 -14.06 3.65 0.42
N LEU A 180 -12.74 3.60 0.29
CA LEU A 180 -11.89 2.55 0.87
C LEU A 180 -11.20 3.07 2.13
N PRO A 181 -11.50 2.51 3.31
CA PRO A 181 -10.87 2.96 4.55
C PRO A 181 -9.45 2.42 4.64
N VAL A 182 -8.46 3.27 4.88
CA VAL A 182 -7.13 2.83 5.30
C VAL A 182 -7.23 2.41 6.76
N PRO A 183 -6.77 1.20 7.16
CA PRO A 183 -6.81 0.80 8.56
C PRO A 183 -6.09 1.83 9.44
N PRO A 184 -6.73 2.34 10.50
CA PRO A 184 -6.16 3.41 11.31
C PRO A 184 -4.92 2.90 12.06
N ALA A 185 -3.87 3.73 12.07
CA ALA A 185 -2.66 3.44 12.82
C ALA A 185 -2.76 3.99 14.25
N PRO A 186 -2.20 3.30 15.27
CA PRO A 186 -2.06 3.87 16.60
C PRO A 186 -1.11 5.08 16.57
N PRO A 187 -1.16 6.00 17.55
CA PRO A 187 -0.37 7.25 17.53
C PRO A 187 1.13 7.06 17.29
N ALA A 188 1.73 5.98 17.82
CA ALA A 188 3.14 5.66 17.62
C ALA A 188 3.52 5.36 16.15
N LEU A 189 2.54 5.01 15.32
CA LEU A 189 2.68 4.72 13.90
C LEU A 189 1.86 5.68 13.03
N ALA A 190 1.47 6.85 13.58
CA ALA A 190 0.59 7.79 12.91
C ALA A 190 1.09 8.25 11.54
N ASN A 191 2.41 8.26 11.31
CA ASN A 191 3.01 8.63 10.02
C ASN A 191 3.59 7.42 9.27
N SER A 192 3.25 6.19 9.69
CA SER A 192 3.75 4.98 9.04
C SER A 192 3.10 4.85 7.64
N PRO A 193 3.90 4.74 6.58
CA PRO A 193 3.37 4.61 5.22
C PRO A 193 2.77 3.23 4.94
N VAL A 194 2.99 2.25 5.84
CA VAL A 194 2.74 0.82 5.58
C VAL A 194 1.27 0.54 5.27
N ALA A 195 0.34 1.13 6.02
CA ALA A 195 -1.09 0.88 5.82
C ALA A 195 -1.56 1.37 4.44
N LEU A 196 -1.18 2.60 4.07
CA LEU A 196 -1.55 3.18 2.78
C LEU A 196 -0.85 2.48 1.62
N ALA A 197 0.46 2.24 1.74
CA ALA A 197 1.24 1.56 0.70
C ALA A 197 0.71 0.16 0.43
N ALA A 198 0.43 -0.64 1.47
CA ALA A 198 -0.11 -1.98 1.31
C ALA A 198 -1.53 -1.97 0.72
N LEU A 199 -2.37 -1.01 1.11
CA LEU A 199 -3.72 -0.89 0.54
C LEU A 199 -3.65 -0.59 -0.96
N LEU A 200 -2.82 0.37 -1.35
CA LEU A 200 -2.64 0.74 -2.76
C LEU A 200 -2.00 -0.39 -3.57
N ASP A 201 -1.03 -1.12 -3.00
CA ASP A 201 -0.41 -2.29 -3.63
C ASP A 201 -1.43 -3.42 -3.87
N PHE A 202 -2.22 -3.78 -2.85
CA PHE A 202 -3.27 -4.78 -3.00
C PHE A 202 -4.32 -4.34 -4.03
N LEU A 203 -4.68 -3.06 -4.03
CA LEU A 203 -5.64 -2.50 -5.00
C LEU A 203 -5.08 -2.61 -6.41
N MET A 204 -3.80 -2.28 -6.59
CA MET A 204 -3.08 -2.38 -7.85
C MET A 204 -3.01 -3.82 -8.37
N ILE A 205 -2.69 -4.78 -7.50
CA ILE A 205 -2.71 -6.22 -7.82
C ILE A 205 -4.12 -6.66 -8.23
N SER A 206 -5.15 -6.18 -7.54
CA SER A 206 -6.55 -6.51 -7.86
C SER A 206 -6.98 -5.94 -9.23
N VAL A 207 -6.51 -4.73 -9.58
CA VAL A 207 -6.73 -4.12 -10.90
C VAL A 207 -6.02 -4.94 -12.00
N LEU A 208 -4.77 -5.37 -11.78
CA LEU A 208 -4.04 -6.21 -12.72
C LEU A 208 -4.75 -7.55 -12.98
N ASP A 209 -5.26 -8.18 -11.92
CA ASP A 209 -6.01 -9.43 -12.02
C ASP A 209 -7.31 -9.23 -12.79
N ALA A 210 -8.05 -8.15 -12.50
CA ALA A 210 -9.32 -7.82 -13.15
C ALA A 210 -9.16 -7.43 -14.64
N ASP A 211 -8.14 -6.65 -15.00
CA ASP A 211 -7.91 -6.22 -16.39
C ASP A 211 -7.23 -7.30 -17.26
N GLY A 212 -6.59 -8.29 -16.64
CA GLY A 212 -6.11 -9.53 -17.26
C GLY A 212 -5.29 -9.30 -18.54
N GLU A 213 -5.87 -9.62 -19.69
CA GLU A 213 -5.24 -9.49 -21.01
C GLU A 213 -4.87 -8.04 -21.36
N ARG A 214 -5.68 -7.04 -20.95
CA ARG A 214 -5.37 -5.62 -21.25
C ARG A 214 -4.09 -5.18 -20.56
N ALA A 215 -3.91 -5.57 -19.30
CA ALA A 215 -2.71 -5.30 -18.53
C ALA A 215 -1.47 -6.02 -19.13
N ARG A 216 -1.61 -7.29 -19.54
CA ARG A 216 -0.51 -8.05 -20.19
C ARG A 216 -0.07 -7.42 -21.50
N ASN A 217 -1.01 -7.06 -22.37
CA ASN A 217 -0.72 -6.41 -23.64
C ASN A 217 0.00 -5.07 -23.43
N ARG A 218 -0.41 -4.31 -22.43
CA ARG A 218 0.23 -3.04 -22.09
C ARG A 218 1.65 -3.24 -21.55
N ALA A 219 1.86 -4.22 -20.67
CA ALA A 219 3.21 -4.56 -20.19
C ALA A 219 4.15 -4.88 -21.36
N GLN A 220 3.68 -5.66 -22.35
CA GLN A 220 4.47 -5.96 -23.55
C GLN A 220 4.75 -4.70 -24.40
N GLN A 221 3.77 -3.80 -24.55
CA GLN A 221 3.98 -2.54 -25.25
C GLN A 221 5.04 -1.66 -24.56
N ILE A 222 5.02 -1.60 -23.22
CA ILE A 222 6.02 -0.86 -22.45
C ILE A 222 7.39 -1.47 -22.65
N VAL A 223 7.56 -2.80 -22.51
CA VAL A 223 8.84 -3.47 -22.76
C VAL A 223 9.38 -3.16 -24.16
N ASN A 224 8.55 -3.22 -25.20
CA ASN A 224 8.95 -2.88 -26.56
C ASN A 224 9.44 -1.42 -26.69
N LEU A 225 8.82 -0.49 -25.96
CA LEU A 225 9.27 0.91 -25.90
C LEU A 225 10.59 1.04 -25.13
N GLN A 226 10.77 0.32 -24.04
CA GLN A 226 12.01 0.33 -23.25
C GLN A 226 13.19 -0.22 -24.06
N ASP A 227 12.96 -1.27 -24.84
CA ASP A 227 13.95 -1.81 -25.78
C ASP A 227 14.29 -0.79 -26.88
N LEU A 228 13.27 -0.11 -27.42
CA LEU A 228 13.47 0.95 -28.44
C LEU A 228 14.33 2.11 -27.91
N PHE A 229 14.13 2.52 -26.67
CA PHE A 229 14.89 3.61 -26.04
C PHE A 229 16.19 3.15 -25.37
N GLY A 230 16.51 1.86 -25.39
CA GLY A 230 17.77 1.30 -24.88
C GLY A 230 17.91 1.37 -23.36
N GLU A 231 16.81 1.27 -22.61
CA GLU A 231 16.81 1.44 -21.15
C GLU A 231 17.59 0.32 -20.43
N PHE A 232 17.65 -0.88 -21.03
CA PHE A 232 18.36 -2.03 -20.44
C PHE A 232 19.46 -2.55 -21.38
N THR A 233 20.70 -2.59 -20.89
CA THR A 233 21.78 -3.31 -21.57
C THR A 233 21.51 -4.80 -21.48
N HIS A 234 21.26 -5.45 -22.62
CA HIS A 234 21.20 -6.90 -22.67
C HIS A 234 22.61 -7.40 -22.37
N GLY A 235 22.78 -8.03 -21.20
CA GLY A 235 24.07 -8.58 -20.76
C GLY A 235 24.70 -9.39 -21.89
N GLY A 236 25.85 -8.92 -22.38
CA GLY A 236 26.57 -9.53 -23.49
C GLY A 236 26.86 -11.01 -23.22
N ARG A 237 26.70 -11.82 -24.26
CA ARG A 237 27.27 -13.16 -24.36
C ARG A 237 28.79 -13.09 -24.46
#